data_AF-A0A2H0J8N9-F1
#
_entry.id   AF-A0A2H0J8N9-F1
#
_cell.length_a   1.000
_cell.length_b   1.000
_cell.length_c   1.000
_cell.angle_alpha   90.00
_cell.angle_beta   90.00
_cell.angle_gamma   90.00
#
_symmetry.space_group_name_H-M   'P 1'
#
loop_
_entity.id
_entity.type
_entity.pdbx_description
1 polymer ?
#
loop_
_entity_poly.entity_id
_entity_poly.type
_entity_poly.pdbx_seq_one_letter_code
_entity_poly.pdbx_strand_id
1 'polypeptide(L)'
;MINDKTSEVIDRFYVDHGPCCAGCDWWQYANSVAGQCIRHAPVAAVERMSMTGISSISASVGAGHPVTLRDHYCGDFKDEFDWSILPLPYLRRIGKAVTA
;
A
#
# COMPACT_ATOMS: atom_id res chain seq x y z
N MET A 1 -4.78 7.22 -14.97
CA MET A 1 -4.31 5.97 -15.60
C MET A 1 -4.32 4.89 -14.53
N ILE A 2 -5.44 4.18 -14.40
CA ILE A 2 -5.63 3.09 -13.43
C ILE A 2 -5.24 1.79 -14.14
N ASN A 3 -3.95 1.58 -14.41
CA ASN A 3 -3.44 0.29 -14.88
C ASN A 3 -1.90 0.24 -14.82
N ASP A 4 -1.32 0.57 -13.67
CA ASP A 4 0.07 0.22 -13.37
C ASP A 4 0.09 -1.24 -12.89
N LYS A 5 1.01 -2.07 -13.43
CA LYS A 5 1.19 -3.46 -13.01
C LYS A 5 1.44 -3.56 -11.51
N THR A 6 2.04 -2.53 -10.92
CA THR A 6 2.30 -2.44 -9.48
C THR A 6 1.00 -2.38 -8.69
N SER A 7 0.02 -1.57 -9.12
CA SER A 7 -1.29 -1.45 -8.47
C SER A 7 -2.05 -2.78 -8.50
N GLU A 8 -2.04 -3.50 -9.63
CA GLU A 8 -2.72 -4.80 -9.72
C GLU A 8 -2.14 -5.83 -8.74
N VAL A 9 -0.82 -5.85 -8.55
CA VAL A 9 -0.15 -6.76 -7.58
C VAL A 9 -0.54 -6.43 -6.15
N ILE A 10 -0.65 -5.13 -5.82
CA ILE A 10 -1.01 -4.64 -4.50
C ILE A 10 -2.49 -4.93 -4.21
N ASP A 11 -3.38 -4.62 -5.15
CA ASP A 11 -4.82 -4.83 -5.01
C ASP A 11 -5.13 -6.32 -4.88
N ARG A 12 -4.48 -7.18 -5.67
CA ARG A 12 -4.61 -8.64 -5.52
C ARG A 12 -4.15 -9.09 -4.15
N PHE A 13 -3.01 -8.58 -3.67
CA PHE A 13 -2.52 -8.90 -2.33
C PHE A 13 -3.54 -8.52 -1.25
N TYR A 14 -4.13 -7.33 -1.34
CA TYR A 14 -5.18 -6.89 -0.42
C TYR A 14 -6.41 -7.81 -0.46
N VAL A 15 -6.91 -8.14 -1.66
CA VAL A 15 -8.06 -9.05 -1.81
C VAL A 15 -7.79 -10.42 -1.17
N ASP A 16 -6.57 -10.94 -1.29
CA ASP A 16 -6.19 -12.25 -0.76
C ASP A 16 -5.98 -12.26 0.77
N HIS A 17 -5.52 -11.14 1.37
CA HIS A 17 -5.08 -11.10 2.77
C HIS A 17 -6.00 -10.30 3.70
N GLY A 18 -6.90 -9.47 3.16
CA GLY A 18 -7.75 -8.58 3.95
C GLY A 18 -7.02 -7.33 4.45
N PRO A 19 -7.56 -6.66 5.49
CA PRO A 19 -7.10 -5.33 5.93
C PRO A 19 -5.60 -5.27 6.23
N CYS A 20 -4.86 -4.51 5.41
CA CYS A 20 -3.42 -4.26 5.53
C CYS A 20 -3.07 -2.97 4.78
N CYS A 21 -1.83 -2.50 4.91
CA CYS A 21 -1.36 -1.29 4.22
C CYS A 21 -1.58 -1.34 2.69
N ALA A 22 -1.46 -2.51 2.05
CA ALA A 22 -1.72 -2.66 0.62
C ALA A 22 -3.13 -2.20 0.18
N GLY A 23 -4.13 -2.32 1.05
CA GLY A 23 -5.52 -1.93 0.75
C GLY A 23 -5.94 -0.61 1.39
N CYS A 24 -5.01 0.16 1.97
CA CYS A 24 -5.34 1.34 2.74
C CYS A 24 -5.26 2.61 1.88
N ASP A 25 -6.31 3.43 1.87
CA ASP A 25 -6.38 4.73 1.16
C ASP A 25 -5.27 5.70 1.58
N TRP A 26 -4.76 5.54 2.81
CA TRP A 26 -3.65 6.33 3.34
C TRP A 26 -2.27 5.85 2.90
N TRP A 27 -2.18 4.76 2.13
CA TRP A 27 -0.93 4.13 1.77
C TRP A 27 -0.58 4.39 0.31
N GLN A 28 0.51 5.12 0.11
CA GLN A 28 1.02 5.42 -1.21
C GLN A 28 2.17 4.47 -1.53
N TYR A 29 1.96 3.59 -2.50
CA TYR A 29 2.96 2.60 -2.88
C TYR A 29 4.23 3.25 -3.46
N ALA A 30 5.39 2.75 -3.05
CA ALA A 30 6.68 3.06 -3.68
C ALA A 30 7.07 1.96 -4.67
N ASN A 31 6.72 0.71 -4.36
CA ASN A 31 6.81 -0.46 -5.21
C ASN A 31 5.76 -1.49 -4.75
N SER A 32 5.82 -2.71 -5.27
CA SER A 32 4.84 -3.77 -4.97
C SER A 32 4.93 -4.37 -3.56
N VAL A 33 5.93 -4.00 -2.74
CA VAL A 33 6.21 -4.58 -1.41
C VAL A 33 6.18 -3.51 -0.30
N ALA A 34 6.54 -2.27 -0.62
CA ALA A 34 6.65 -1.18 0.35
C ALA A 34 6.07 0.13 -0.19
N GLY A 35 5.64 0.98 0.74
CA GLY A 35 5.01 2.26 0.47
C GLY A 35 4.99 3.13 1.72
N GLN A 36 4.52 4.35 1.58
CA GLN A 36 4.52 5.34 2.65
C GLN A 36 3.11 5.61 3.17
N CYS A 37 2.97 5.74 4.48
CA CYS A 37 1.72 6.12 5.12
C CYS A 37 1.59 7.65 5.16
N ILE A 38 0.74 8.21 4.30
CA ILE A 38 0.52 9.66 4.21
C ILE A 38 -0.39 10.21 5.32
N ARG A 39 -1.03 9.34 6.10
CA ARG A 39 -1.84 9.71 7.27
C ARG A 39 -1.00 10.24 8.44
N HIS A 40 0.20 9.68 8.61
CA HIS A 40 1.14 10.07 9.67
C HIS A 40 2.02 11.23 9.21
N ALA A 41 2.39 12.12 10.13
CA ALA A 41 3.29 13.23 9.82
C ALA A 41 4.69 12.72 9.37
N PRO A 42 5.44 13.51 8.59
CA PRO A 42 6.83 13.21 8.28
C PRO A 42 7.69 13.06 9.53
N VAL A 43 8.57 12.08 9.50
CA VAL A 43 9.52 11.74 10.59
C VAL A 43 10.96 11.87 10.10
N ALA A 44 11.93 11.77 11.01
CA ALA A 44 13.34 11.78 10.64
C ALA A 44 13.69 10.54 9.79
N ALA A 45 14.79 10.62 9.03
CA ALA A 45 15.18 9.60 8.05
C ALA A 45 15.30 8.18 8.63
N VAL A 46 15.86 8.04 9.84
CA VAL A 46 16.03 6.74 10.50
C VAL A 46 14.68 6.16 10.91
N GLU A 47 13.82 6.97 11.50
CA GLU A 47 12.48 6.57 11.94
C GLU A 47 11.63 6.15 10.74
N ARG A 48 11.77 6.85 9.62
CA ARG A 48 11.05 6.59 8.37
C ARG A 48 11.21 5.15 7.88
N MET A 49 12.40 4.57 8.03
CA MET A 49 12.73 3.23 7.50
C MET A 49 12.67 2.13 8.56
N SER A 50 12.53 2.49 9.84
CA SER A 50 12.65 1.58 10.99
C SER A 50 11.74 0.35 10.92
N MET A 51 10.55 0.50 10.33
CA MET A 51 9.55 -0.57 10.22
C MET A 51 9.72 -1.51 9.02
N THR A 52 10.75 -1.28 8.18
CA THR A 52 10.98 -2.07 6.95
C THR A 52 11.92 -3.26 7.15
N GLY A 53 12.55 -3.37 8.32
CA GLY A 53 13.59 -4.39 8.60
C GLY A 53 14.96 -4.08 7.99
N ILE A 54 15.13 -2.93 7.33
CA ILE A 54 16.43 -2.48 6.80
C ILE A 54 17.33 -2.03 7.95
N SER A 55 18.46 -2.71 8.13
CA SER A 55 19.46 -2.38 9.16
C SER A 55 20.52 -1.38 8.70
N SER A 56 20.73 -1.24 7.39
CA SER A 56 21.70 -0.32 6.80
C SER A 56 21.30 0.10 5.39
N ILE A 57 21.53 1.37 5.04
CA ILE A 57 21.27 1.90 3.70
C ILE A 57 22.46 2.77 3.26
N SER A 58 22.96 2.54 2.04
CA SER A 58 24.03 3.34 1.44
C SER A 58 23.50 4.59 0.74
N ALA A 59 22.21 4.61 0.41
CA ALA A 59 21.54 5.76 -0.18
C ALA A 59 21.15 6.78 0.90
N SER A 60 21.24 8.07 0.56
CA SER A 60 20.73 9.14 1.43
C SER A 60 19.21 9.07 1.51
N VAL A 61 18.68 8.82 2.70
CA VAL A 61 17.24 8.91 2.98
C VAL A 61 16.96 10.24 3.65
N GLY A 62 16.06 11.03 3.07
CA GLY A 62 15.56 12.26 3.68
C GLY A 62 14.39 12.00 4.64
N ALA A 63 14.08 13.00 5.46
CA ALA A 63 12.84 13.04 6.23
C ALA A 63 11.61 12.87 5.31
N GLY A 64 10.53 12.32 5.85
CA GLY A 64 9.33 12.03 5.07
C GLY A 64 8.35 11.13 5.80
N HIS A 65 7.25 10.78 5.13
CA HIS A 65 6.24 9.88 5.68
C HIS A 65 6.83 8.50 6.01
N PRO A 66 6.43 7.87 7.14
CA PRO A 66 6.87 6.53 7.51
C PRO A 66 6.63 5.52 6.39
N VAL A 67 7.62 4.65 6.15
CA VAL A 67 7.54 3.57 5.17
C VAL A 67 7.13 2.28 5.87
N THR A 68 6.13 1.61 5.32
CA THR A 68 5.65 0.30 5.81
C THR A 68 5.70 -0.73 4.70
N LEU A 69 5.80 -2.00 5.09
CA LEU A 69 5.57 -3.12 4.21
C LEU A 69 4.07 -3.23 3.89
N ARG A 70 3.75 -3.78 2.72
CA ARG A 70 2.36 -3.92 2.25
C ARG A 70 1.46 -4.75 3.18
N ASP A 71 2.06 -5.69 3.91
CA ASP A 71 1.40 -6.63 4.83
C ASP A 71 1.24 -6.07 6.25
N HIS A 72 1.74 -4.87 6.50
CA HIS A 72 1.59 -4.23 7.81
C HIS A 72 0.11 -3.97 8.13
N TYR A 73 -0.34 -4.43 9.29
CA TYR A 73 -1.70 -4.19 9.78
C TYR A 73 -1.80 -2.79 10.37
N CYS A 74 -2.55 -1.91 9.70
CA CYS A 74 -2.73 -0.52 10.10
C CYS A 74 -3.89 -0.38 11.09
N GLY A 75 -3.65 0.19 12.28
CA GLY A 75 -4.72 0.49 13.24
C GLY A 75 -5.73 1.52 12.73
N ASP A 76 -5.26 2.46 11.89
CA ASP A 76 -6.08 3.48 11.22
C ASP A 76 -6.46 3.06 9.78
N PHE A 77 -6.62 1.75 9.53
CA PHE A 77 -6.96 1.25 8.21
C PHE A 77 -8.22 1.92 7.66
N LYS A 78 -8.17 2.29 6.38
CA LYS A 78 -9.25 2.95 5.66
C LYS A 78 -9.33 2.43 4.24
N ASP A 79 -10.50 1.96 3.83
CA ASP A 79 -10.84 1.57 2.45
C ASP A 79 -12.23 2.12 2.14
N GLU A 80 -12.30 3.41 1.81
CA GLU A 80 -13.52 4.07 1.31
C GLU A 80 -13.51 4.17 -0.23
N PHE A 81 -12.49 3.62 -0.88
CA PHE A 81 -12.42 3.58 -2.33
C PHE A 81 -13.61 2.80 -2.90
N ASP A 82 -14.36 3.42 -3.81
CA ASP A 82 -15.45 2.75 -4.51
C ASP A 82 -14.90 1.80 -5.58
N TRP A 83 -14.69 0.54 -5.20
CA TRP A 83 -14.23 -0.52 -6.10
C TRP A 83 -15.16 -0.79 -7.29
N SER A 84 -16.44 -0.38 -7.23
CA SER A 84 -17.41 -0.60 -8.30
C SER A 84 -17.13 0.25 -9.54
N ILE A 85 -16.38 1.34 -9.40
CA ILE A 85 -15.98 2.19 -10.54
C ILE A 85 -14.94 1.52 -11.44
N LEU A 86 -14.29 0.45 -10.97
CA LEU A 86 -13.26 -0.25 -11.73
C LEU A 86 -13.88 -1.20 -12.76
N PRO A 87 -13.26 -1.35 -13.95
CA PRO A 87 -13.78 -2.26 -14.97
C PRO A 87 -13.87 -3.72 -14.50
N LEU A 88 -14.93 -4.43 -14.87
CA LEU A 88 -15.10 -5.86 -14.55
C LEU A 88 -13.88 -6.74 -14.90
N PRO A 89 -13.19 -6.54 -16.04
CA PRO A 89 -11.97 -7.31 -16.33
C PRO A 89 -10.85 -7.08 -15.31
N TYR A 90 -10.75 -5.90 -14.71
CA TYR A 90 -9.78 -5.59 -13.66
C TYR A 90 -10.13 -6.31 -12.36
N LEU A 91 -11.38 -6.19 -11.91
CA LEU A 91 -11.89 -6.84 -10.70
C LEU A 91 -11.66 -8.36 -10.73
N ARG A 92 -11.86 -8.99 -11.89
CA ARG A 92 -11.57 -10.42 -12.11
C ARG A 92 -10.08 -10.76 -11.98
N ARG A 93 -9.16 -9.90 -12.44
CA ARG A 93 -7.71 -10.16 -12.34
C ARG A 93 -7.19 -10.10 -10.91
N ILE A 94 -7.75 -9.20 -10.10
CA ILE A 94 -7.39 -9.07 -8.69
C ILE A 94 -8.17 -10.02 -7.77
N GLY A 95 -9.08 -10.84 -8.31
CA GLY A 95 -9.84 -11.83 -7.54
C GLY A 95 -11.03 -11.27 -6.74
N LYS A 96 -11.39 -10.00 -6.92
CA LYS A 96 -12.51 -9.39 -6.19
C LYS A 96 -13.83 -9.94 -6.73
N ALA A 97 -14.65 -10.53 -5.85
CA ALA A 97 -15.96 -11.07 -6.22
C ALA A 97 -16.83 -9.95 -6.81
N VAL A 98 -17.27 -10.13 -8.05
CA VAL A 98 -18.27 -9.26 -8.66
C VAL A 98 -19.62 -9.78 -8.20
N THR A 99 -20.22 -9.15 -7.20
CA THR A 99 -21.64 -9.41 -6.89
C THR A 99 -22.48 -8.97 -8.07
N ALA A 100 -23.29 -9.91 -8.58
CA ALA A 100 -24.25 -9.69 -9.67
C ALA A 100 -25.44 -8.85 -9.22
#